data_AF-A0A7C1W5Y7-F1
#
_entry.id   AF-A0A7C1W5Y7-F1
#
_cell.length_a   1.000
_cell.length_b   1.000
_cell.length_c   1.000
_cell.angle_alpha   90.00
_cell.angle_beta   90.00
_cell.angle_gamma   90.00
#
_symmetry.space_group_name_H-M   'P 1'
#
loop_
_entity.id
_entity.type
_entity.pdbx_description
1 polymer ?
#
loop_
_entity_poly.entity_id
_entity_poly.type
_entity_poly.pdbx_seq_one_letter_code
_entity_poly.pdbx_strand_id
1 'polypeptide(L)'
;MTEQTFIKGKDRDLETSITTMRNTLAAFGFDVEEASWLNPVSYVYSVHIRDTTCPLMFTNGKGSSEKACLASALGEYFERLSCNYFFADFYLGEQHSQAEFVHYPDERWFISENGDMPEGLMDEGLWEHFDPDRALTPDKLFDTNSGSGERGICAVPYIRQRDHETLYFPVNVIGNIYVSNGMSAGNTQNEARVQGLSEVFERYVKNHIIAEGISLPEVPKHVLDRFPKIKMALSELEKHGYHLKVADASLGGQYPVMNVTLINPKDGSVFASFGAHPSFEVALERTVTELLQGRSLDQLDVFHPPIFDMEEVASPQNLEMHFIDSSGYISYDFFRKSPDYEFFDWDHDATTR
;
A
#
# COMPACT_ATOMS: atom_id res chain seq x y z
N MET A 1 30.99 -5.38 -18.44
CA MET A 1 29.59 -4.90 -18.52
C MET A 1 28.94 -5.31 -17.23
N THR A 2 28.38 -4.36 -16.48
CA THR A 2 27.56 -4.64 -15.30
C THR A 2 26.33 -5.44 -15.74
N GLU A 3 25.92 -6.43 -14.95
CA GLU A 3 24.68 -7.17 -15.15
C GLU A 3 23.48 -6.21 -15.19
N GLN A 4 22.50 -6.47 -16.06
CA GLN A 4 21.25 -5.70 -16.14
C GLN A 4 20.06 -6.65 -16.13
N THR A 5 19.27 -6.56 -15.08
CA THR A 5 18.11 -7.40 -14.83
C THR A 5 16.83 -6.58 -14.97
N PHE A 6 16.03 -6.89 -15.99
CA PHE A 6 14.71 -6.29 -16.19
C PHE A 6 13.61 -7.21 -15.65
N ILE A 7 12.68 -6.64 -14.89
CA ILE A 7 11.48 -7.35 -14.41
C ILE A 7 10.23 -6.70 -15.00
N LYS A 8 9.14 -7.46 -15.06
CA LYS A 8 7.87 -7.03 -15.65
C LYS A 8 7.29 -5.85 -14.85
N GLY A 9 6.74 -4.86 -15.57
CA GLY A 9 6.18 -3.64 -14.97
C GLY A 9 7.20 -2.59 -14.50
N LYS A 10 8.50 -2.76 -14.79
CA LYS A 10 9.55 -1.78 -14.46
C LYS A 10 10.22 -1.20 -15.70
N ASP A 11 10.44 0.11 -15.69
CA ASP A 11 11.02 0.88 -16.79
C ASP A 11 12.55 0.93 -16.78
N ARG A 12 13.19 0.41 -15.73
CA ARG A 12 14.65 0.36 -15.57
C ARG A 12 15.09 -1.00 -15.04
N ASP A 13 16.33 -1.37 -15.34
CA ASP A 13 16.97 -2.52 -14.72
C ASP A 13 17.17 -2.29 -13.21
N LEU A 14 17.13 -3.38 -12.45
CA LEU A 14 17.22 -3.35 -10.99
C LEU A 14 18.54 -2.74 -10.51
N GLU A 15 19.65 -3.07 -11.16
CA GLU A 15 21.00 -2.63 -10.80
C GLU A 15 21.15 -1.11 -10.90
N THR A 16 20.68 -0.54 -12.01
CA THR A 16 20.66 0.92 -12.19
C THR A 16 19.72 1.58 -11.21
N SER A 17 18.52 1.03 -11.00
CA SER A 17 17.54 1.56 -10.02
C SER A 17 18.14 1.66 -8.61
N ILE A 18 18.72 0.56 -8.11
CA ILE A 18 19.37 0.48 -6.80
C ILE A 18 20.52 1.48 -6.70
N THR A 19 21.40 1.50 -7.71
CA THR A 19 22.58 2.37 -7.72
C THR A 19 22.18 3.84 -7.70
N THR A 20 21.20 4.23 -8.53
CA THR A 20 20.67 5.59 -8.56
C THR A 20 20.07 5.97 -7.21
N MET A 21 19.17 5.16 -6.65
CA MET A 21 18.52 5.46 -5.38
C MET A 21 19.52 5.60 -4.22
N ARG A 22 20.50 4.69 -4.11
CA ARG A 22 21.56 4.77 -3.09
C ARG A 22 22.40 6.02 -3.21
N ASN A 23 22.84 6.35 -4.42
CA ASN A 23 23.66 7.53 -4.65
C ASN A 23 22.87 8.81 -4.33
N THR A 24 21.58 8.85 -4.67
CA THR A 24 20.71 9.99 -4.36
C THR A 24 20.48 10.13 -2.85
N LEU A 25 20.21 9.05 -2.11
CA LEU A 25 20.09 9.09 -0.65
C LEU A 25 21.38 9.61 0.01
N ALA A 26 22.52 9.06 -0.38
CA ALA A 26 23.82 9.50 0.13
C ALA A 26 24.12 10.98 -0.20
N ALA A 27 23.74 11.45 -1.41
CA ALA A 27 23.89 12.84 -1.80
C ALA A 27 23.00 13.80 -0.99
N PHE A 28 21.85 13.33 -0.49
CA PHE A 28 21.00 14.06 0.45
C PHE A 28 21.41 13.89 1.92
N GLY A 29 22.45 13.10 2.21
CA GLY A 29 22.99 12.92 3.54
C GLY A 29 22.29 11.82 4.37
N PHE A 30 21.48 10.97 3.75
CA PHE A 30 20.92 9.79 4.40
C PHE A 30 21.93 8.64 4.36
N ASP A 31 22.12 7.99 5.51
CA ASP A 31 23.00 6.82 5.65
C ASP A 31 22.12 5.60 5.94
N VAL A 32 21.73 4.90 4.86
CA VAL A 32 20.75 3.80 4.93
C VAL A 32 21.46 2.45 4.91
N GLU A 33 21.24 1.66 5.96
CA GLU A 33 21.76 0.28 6.08
C GLU A 33 20.68 -0.78 5.80
N GLU A 34 21.13 -1.95 5.33
CA GLU A 34 20.31 -3.15 5.25
C GLU A 34 20.35 -3.90 6.59
N ALA A 35 19.29 -3.78 7.38
CA ALA A 35 19.29 -4.25 8.77
C ALA A 35 18.95 -5.74 8.91
N SER A 36 18.06 -6.28 8.07
CA SER A 36 17.77 -7.73 8.07
C SER A 36 17.19 -8.20 6.74
N TRP A 37 17.44 -9.48 6.43
CA TRP A 37 16.98 -10.15 5.22
C TRP A 37 16.26 -11.44 5.56
N LEU A 38 15.19 -11.75 4.83
CA LEU A 38 14.50 -13.03 4.87
C LEU A 38 14.30 -13.57 3.45
N ASN A 39 14.34 -14.90 3.35
CA ASN A 39 13.98 -15.66 2.16
C ASN A 39 13.29 -16.97 2.59
N PRO A 40 12.06 -16.90 3.13
CA PRO A 40 11.40 -18.04 3.78
C PRO A 40 11.04 -19.17 2.82
N VAL A 41 10.79 -18.86 1.54
CA VAL A 41 10.56 -19.82 0.45
C VAL A 41 11.17 -19.29 -0.84
N SER A 42 11.40 -20.17 -1.81
CA SER A 42 11.97 -19.84 -3.11
C SER A 42 11.26 -18.66 -3.77
N TYR A 43 12.04 -17.68 -4.23
CA TYR A 43 11.56 -16.47 -4.91
C TYR A 43 10.65 -15.58 -4.06
N VAL A 44 10.77 -15.62 -2.74
CA VAL A 44 10.09 -14.67 -1.86
C VAL A 44 11.10 -14.09 -0.88
N TYR A 45 11.52 -12.86 -1.15
CA TYR A 45 12.50 -12.14 -0.36
C TYR A 45 11.84 -10.94 0.33
N SER A 46 12.31 -10.63 1.53
CA SER A 46 12.04 -9.34 2.17
C SER A 46 13.31 -8.78 2.80
N VAL A 47 13.43 -7.45 2.83
CA VAL A 47 14.54 -6.73 3.47
C VAL A 47 13.99 -5.58 4.30
N HIS A 48 14.54 -5.39 5.48
CA HIS A 48 14.32 -4.21 6.29
C HIS A 48 15.52 -3.27 6.12
N ILE A 49 15.26 -2.01 5.73
CA ILE A 49 16.30 -0.97 5.63
C ILE A 49 15.94 0.20 6.53
N ARG A 50 16.95 0.90 7.06
CA ARG A 50 16.75 2.05 7.94
C ARG A 50 17.89 3.04 7.87
N ASP A 51 17.63 4.29 8.23
CA ASP A 51 18.68 5.27 8.46
C ASP A 51 19.44 4.98 9.77
N THR A 52 20.77 5.03 9.73
CA THR A 52 21.65 4.75 10.87
C THR A 52 21.63 5.86 11.91
N THR A 53 21.31 7.10 11.50
CA THR A 53 21.29 8.30 12.34
C THR A 53 19.90 8.58 12.91
N CYS A 54 18.84 8.15 12.23
CA CYS A 54 17.46 8.25 12.69
C CYS A 54 16.70 6.94 12.41
N PRO A 55 16.77 5.95 13.31
CA PRO A 55 16.14 4.63 13.12
C PRO A 55 14.61 4.64 12.98
N LEU A 56 13.95 5.78 13.22
CA LEU A 56 12.52 5.98 12.93
C LEU A 56 12.25 5.90 11.41
N MET A 57 13.22 6.30 10.59
CA MET A 57 13.08 6.27 9.13
C MET A 57 13.53 4.89 8.62
N PHE A 58 12.55 4.02 8.41
CA PHE A 58 12.77 2.68 7.90
C PHE A 58 11.68 2.27 6.92
N THR A 59 12.01 1.36 6.02
CA THR A 59 11.06 0.77 5.07
C THR A 59 11.33 -0.71 4.88
N ASN A 60 10.37 -1.40 4.29
CA ASN A 60 10.50 -2.82 3.99
C ASN A 60 10.39 -3.06 2.49
N GLY A 61 11.33 -3.84 1.95
CA GLY A 61 11.26 -4.33 0.58
C GLY A 61 10.65 -5.72 0.52
N LYS A 62 10.03 -6.02 -0.61
CA LYS A 62 9.57 -7.36 -0.98
C LYS A 62 9.84 -7.61 -2.46
N GLY A 63 10.11 -8.86 -2.84
CA GLY A 63 10.28 -9.20 -4.26
C GLY A 63 10.76 -10.63 -4.52
N SER A 64 10.82 -11.01 -5.79
CA SER A 64 11.17 -12.36 -6.24
C SER A 64 12.67 -12.66 -6.33
N SER A 65 13.52 -11.70 -5.97
CA SER A 65 14.97 -11.82 -5.87
C SER A 65 15.51 -10.78 -4.89
N GLU A 66 16.74 -10.96 -4.41
CA GLU A 66 17.41 -9.98 -3.54
C GLU A 66 17.43 -8.58 -4.16
N LYS A 67 17.79 -8.45 -5.45
CA LYS A 67 17.82 -7.14 -6.13
C LYS A 67 16.43 -6.52 -6.25
N ALA A 68 15.41 -7.31 -6.61
CA ALA A 68 14.05 -6.78 -6.71
C ALA A 68 13.53 -6.30 -5.35
N CYS A 69 13.84 -7.06 -4.31
CA CYS A 69 13.51 -6.73 -2.92
C CYS A 69 14.21 -5.45 -2.45
N LEU A 70 15.52 -5.32 -2.67
CA LEU A 70 16.26 -4.11 -2.30
C LEU A 70 15.79 -2.87 -3.08
N ALA A 71 15.51 -3.03 -4.39
CA ALA A 71 14.94 -1.95 -5.19
C ALA A 71 13.56 -1.53 -4.64
N SER A 72 12.74 -2.48 -4.19
CA SER A 72 11.46 -2.19 -3.54
C SER A 72 11.64 -1.40 -2.24
N ALA A 73 12.56 -1.82 -1.36
CA ALA A 73 12.79 -1.14 -0.08
C ALA A 73 13.25 0.31 -0.27
N LEU A 74 14.19 0.52 -1.20
CA LEU A 74 14.70 1.86 -1.54
C LEU A 74 13.62 2.71 -2.21
N GLY A 75 12.80 2.12 -3.09
CA GLY A 75 11.66 2.80 -3.70
C GLY A 75 10.66 3.29 -2.66
N GLU A 76 10.27 2.41 -1.73
CA GLU A 76 9.40 2.77 -0.59
C GLU A 76 10.05 3.87 0.26
N TYR A 77 11.38 3.85 0.45
CA TYR A 77 12.07 4.91 1.19
C TYR A 77 11.91 6.28 0.52
N PHE A 78 12.07 6.35 -0.82
CA PHE A 78 11.82 7.57 -1.58
C PHE A 78 10.37 8.00 -1.55
N GLU A 79 9.43 7.05 -1.62
CA GLU A 79 8.00 7.31 -1.51
C GLU A 79 7.66 7.97 -0.18
N ARG A 80 8.08 7.37 0.95
CA ARG A 80 7.80 7.90 2.30
C ARG A 80 8.52 9.22 2.57
N LEU A 81 9.75 9.35 2.10
CA LEU A 81 10.51 10.61 2.20
C LEU A 81 9.82 11.73 1.40
N SER A 82 9.42 11.47 0.16
CA SER A 82 8.80 12.49 -0.72
C SER A 82 7.43 12.92 -0.22
N CYS A 83 6.72 12.04 0.49
CA CYS A 83 5.41 12.32 1.06
C CYS A 83 5.47 12.83 2.53
N ASN A 84 6.67 13.14 3.05
CA ASN A 84 6.91 13.48 4.46
C ASN A 84 6.35 12.45 5.47
N TYR A 85 6.10 11.22 5.04
CA TYR A 85 5.26 10.27 5.78
C TYR A 85 5.96 9.70 7.03
N PHE A 86 7.30 9.67 7.06
CA PHE A 86 8.05 9.34 8.28
C PHE A 86 7.73 10.28 9.44
N PHE A 87 7.24 11.48 9.14
CA PHE A 87 6.99 12.55 10.10
C PHE A 87 5.50 12.79 10.36
N ALA A 88 4.60 12.07 9.68
CA ALA A 88 3.16 12.33 9.68
C ALA A 88 2.55 12.35 11.09
N ASP A 89 3.04 11.50 11.99
CA ASP A 89 2.52 11.36 13.36
C ASP A 89 3.15 12.32 14.38
N PHE A 90 4.02 13.24 13.95
CA PHE A 90 4.83 14.06 14.84
C PHE A 90 4.56 15.55 14.68
N TYR A 91 4.40 16.24 15.81
CA TYR A 91 4.60 17.68 15.85
C TYR A 91 6.08 18.03 15.62
N LEU A 92 6.36 18.93 14.67
CA LEU A 92 7.72 19.23 14.21
C LEU A 92 8.39 20.37 14.98
N GLY A 93 7.72 20.90 16.01
CA GLY A 93 8.26 21.94 16.87
C GLY A 93 7.96 23.35 16.36
N GLU A 94 8.09 24.31 17.28
CA GLU A 94 7.71 25.70 17.04
C GLU A 94 8.57 26.33 15.93
N GLN A 95 9.87 26.04 15.92
CA GLN A 95 10.77 26.56 14.90
C GLN A 95 10.38 26.13 13.47
N HIS A 96 10.00 24.86 13.29
CA HIS A 96 9.59 24.34 11.97
C HIS A 96 8.22 24.88 11.57
N SER A 97 7.30 24.97 12.53
CA SER A 97 5.94 25.50 12.32
C SER A 97 5.92 26.97 11.87
N GLN A 98 6.92 27.76 12.28
CA GLN A 98 7.11 29.16 11.92
C GLN A 98 8.04 29.38 10.71
N ALA A 99 8.52 28.31 10.07
CA ALA A 99 9.35 28.41 8.88
C ALA A 99 8.57 28.91 7.65
N GLU A 100 9.26 29.18 6.54
CA GLU A 100 8.62 29.62 5.30
C GLU A 100 7.52 28.65 4.83
N PHE A 101 7.78 27.35 4.94
CA PHE A 101 6.84 26.26 4.72
C PHE A 101 7.05 25.15 5.76
N VAL A 102 6.02 24.33 6.01
CA VAL A 102 6.06 23.18 6.93
C VAL A 102 6.22 21.86 6.16
N HIS A 103 5.42 21.67 5.11
CA HIS A 103 5.34 20.46 4.32
C HIS A 103 6.02 20.61 2.96
N TYR A 104 5.60 21.60 2.17
CA TYR A 104 6.10 21.83 0.81
C TYR A 104 6.15 23.33 0.46
N PRO A 105 7.10 23.80 -0.37
CA PRO A 105 7.18 25.20 -0.76
C PRO A 105 5.94 25.76 -1.47
N ASP A 106 5.11 24.91 -2.09
CA ASP A 106 3.88 25.27 -2.78
C ASP A 106 2.60 25.00 -1.96
N GLU A 107 2.75 24.68 -0.68
CA GLU A 107 1.64 24.63 0.27
C GLU A 107 0.97 26.01 0.43
N ARG A 108 -0.29 26.00 0.86
CA ARG A 108 -1.03 27.22 1.17
C ARG A 108 -1.66 27.13 2.55
N TRP A 109 -1.71 28.29 3.18
CA TRP A 109 -2.29 28.48 4.51
C TRP A 109 -3.61 29.23 4.38
N PHE A 110 -4.67 28.62 4.90
CA PHE A 110 -6.03 29.14 4.82
C PHE A 110 -6.49 29.55 6.23
N ILE A 111 -6.83 30.83 6.39
CA ILE A 111 -7.24 31.40 7.67
C ILE A 111 -8.75 31.48 7.69
N SER A 112 -9.36 30.98 8.76
CA SER A 112 -10.79 31.15 9.00
C SER A 112 -11.10 32.56 9.46
N GLU A 113 -12.08 33.19 8.82
CA GLU A 113 -12.67 34.45 9.28
C GLU A 113 -13.95 34.13 10.07
N ASN A 114 -14.05 34.63 11.31
CA ASN A 114 -15.22 34.45 12.18
C ASN A 114 -15.63 32.99 12.50
N GLY A 115 -14.76 32.01 12.23
CA GLY A 115 -15.04 30.59 12.46
C GLY A 115 -15.63 29.86 11.26
N ASP A 116 -15.83 30.54 10.13
CA ASP A 116 -16.33 29.95 8.89
C ASP A 116 -15.23 29.17 8.15
N MET A 117 -15.62 28.15 7.39
CA MET A 117 -14.69 27.38 6.56
C MET A 117 -14.10 28.27 5.45
N PRO A 118 -12.75 28.36 5.32
CA PRO A 118 -12.14 29.19 4.28
C PRO A 118 -12.50 28.73 2.86
N GLU A 119 -12.73 29.68 1.96
CA GLU A 119 -12.88 29.39 0.53
C GLU A 119 -11.54 28.91 -0.09
N GLY A 120 -11.64 28.07 -1.13
CA GLY A 120 -10.48 27.58 -1.89
C GLY A 120 -9.85 26.27 -1.38
N LEU A 121 -10.35 25.73 -0.26
CA LEU A 121 -10.10 24.35 0.16
C LEU A 121 -11.06 23.39 -0.55
N MET A 122 -10.51 22.35 -1.17
CA MET A 122 -11.24 21.30 -1.88
C MET A 122 -12.27 21.85 -2.90
N ASP A 123 -13.13 21.00 -3.44
CA ASP A 123 -14.28 21.39 -4.26
C ASP A 123 -15.58 20.98 -3.58
N GLU A 124 -16.72 21.43 -4.11
CA GLU A 124 -18.04 21.16 -3.51
C GLU A 124 -18.35 19.66 -3.42
N GLY A 125 -17.95 18.86 -4.41
CA GLY A 125 -18.18 17.42 -4.39
C GLY A 125 -17.37 16.70 -3.31
N LEU A 126 -16.14 17.15 -3.06
CA LEU A 126 -15.31 16.66 -1.95
C LEU A 126 -15.89 17.07 -0.60
N TRP A 127 -16.44 18.28 -0.49
CA TRP A 127 -17.13 18.70 0.73
C TRP A 127 -18.40 17.90 0.98
N GLU A 128 -19.22 17.64 -0.04
CA GLU A 128 -20.38 16.75 0.08
C GLU A 128 -19.97 15.33 0.51
N HIS A 129 -18.79 14.88 0.11
CA HIS A 129 -18.26 13.57 0.51
C HIS A 129 -17.76 13.53 1.96
N PHE A 130 -16.95 14.50 2.38
CA PHE A 130 -16.31 14.49 3.71
C PHE A 130 -17.16 15.11 4.81
N ASP A 131 -18.00 16.10 4.48
CA ASP A 131 -18.81 16.85 5.44
C ASP A 131 -20.21 17.13 4.87
N PRO A 132 -21.01 16.08 4.58
CA PRO A 132 -22.34 16.22 3.99
C PRO A 132 -23.30 17.07 4.84
N ASP A 133 -23.14 17.04 6.16
CA ASP A 133 -23.97 17.78 7.12
C ASP A 133 -23.44 19.19 7.41
N ARG A 134 -22.31 19.59 6.81
CA ARG A 134 -21.65 20.88 7.02
C ARG A 134 -21.38 21.17 8.50
N ALA A 135 -20.95 20.15 9.23
CA ALA A 135 -20.71 20.18 10.67
C ALA A 135 -19.22 20.41 11.02
N LEU A 136 -18.32 20.30 10.04
CA LEU A 136 -16.89 20.45 10.27
C LEU A 136 -16.52 21.91 10.52
N THR A 137 -15.79 22.15 11.61
CA THR A 137 -15.25 23.47 11.93
C THR A 137 -13.77 23.55 11.53
N PRO A 138 -13.25 24.76 11.19
CA PRO A 138 -11.86 24.92 10.77
C PRO A 138 -10.82 24.37 11.73
N ASP A 139 -11.06 24.42 13.05
CA ASP A 139 -10.14 23.90 14.06
C ASP A 139 -9.92 22.37 13.99
N LYS A 140 -10.83 21.64 13.32
CA LYS A 140 -10.70 20.20 13.10
C LYS A 140 -9.76 19.86 11.94
N LEU A 141 -9.36 20.87 11.16
CA LEU A 141 -8.53 20.69 9.97
C LEU A 141 -7.08 21.16 10.14
N PHE A 142 -6.68 21.54 11.36
CA PHE A 142 -5.29 21.86 11.64
C PHE A 142 -4.43 20.60 11.55
N ASP A 143 -3.29 20.70 10.88
CA ASP A 143 -2.35 19.59 10.74
C ASP A 143 -1.52 19.42 12.01
N THR A 144 -1.28 18.18 12.42
CA THR A 144 -0.49 17.86 13.62
C THR A 144 0.93 18.43 13.56
N ASN A 145 1.51 18.46 12.35
CA ASN A 145 2.91 18.78 12.14
C ASN A 145 3.25 20.25 12.47
N SER A 146 2.30 21.16 12.23
CA SER A 146 2.47 22.61 12.44
C SER A 146 1.94 23.15 13.78
N GLY A 147 1.23 22.34 14.56
CA GLY A 147 0.77 22.71 15.90
C GLY A 147 -0.73 22.98 16.00
N SER A 148 -1.13 23.99 16.78
CA SER A 148 -2.53 24.17 17.21
C SER A 148 -3.34 25.12 16.31
N GLY A 149 -2.86 25.39 15.09
CA GLY A 149 -3.57 26.16 14.07
C GLY A 149 -3.37 27.67 14.13
N GLU A 150 -2.33 28.16 14.81
CA GLU A 150 -2.01 29.60 14.87
C GLU A 150 -1.80 30.22 13.49
N ARG A 151 -1.34 29.41 12.52
CA ARG A 151 -1.10 29.82 11.13
C ARG A 151 -2.29 29.51 10.20
N GLY A 152 -3.31 28.80 10.68
CA GLY A 152 -4.49 28.37 9.92
C GLY A 152 -4.41 26.91 9.46
N ILE A 153 -5.22 26.56 8.45
CA ILE A 153 -5.27 25.24 7.84
C ILE A 153 -4.18 25.16 6.76
N CYS A 154 -3.20 24.28 6.94
CA CYS A 154 -2.26 23.95 5.88
C CYS A 154 -2.89 23.01 4.85
N ALA A 155 -2.78 23.35 3.56
CA ALA A 155 -3.25 22.51 2.48
C ALA A 155 -2.26 22.47 1.32
N VAL A 156 -2.21 21.32 0.65
CA VAL A 156 -1.24 21.02 -0.42
C VAL A 156 -1.96 20.80 -1.75
N PRO A 157 -1.31 21.13 -2.89
CA PRO A 157 -1.96 21.07 -4.19
C PRO A 157 -2.03 19.64 -4.75
N TYR A 158 -3.22 19.25 -5.22
CA TYR A 158 -3.46 18.03 -6.00
C TYR A 158 -4.08 18.38 -7.35
N ILE A 159 -3.73 17.63 -8.39
CA ILE A 159 -4.27 17.82 -9.75
C ILE A 159 -5.42 16.85 -9.99
N ARG A 160 -6.63 17.39 -10.17
CA ARG A 160 -7.81 16.60 -10.54
C ARG A 160 -7.68 16.13 -11.99
N GLN A 161 -7.72 14.82 -12.22
CA GLN A 161 -7.33 14.26 -13.52
C GLN A 161 -8.33 14.54 -14.67
N ARG A 162 -9.61 14.78 -14.37
CA ARG A 162 -10.65 14.96 -15.42
C ARG A 162 -10.55 16.28 -16.18
N ASP A 163 -9.97 17.30 -15.55
CA ASP A 163 -9.92 18.69 -16.06
C ASP A 163 -8.61 19.42 -15.74
N HIS A 164 -7.69 18.78 -15.03
CA HIS A 164 -6.38 19.32 -14.64
C HIS A 164 -6.45 20.55 -13.74
N GLU A 165 -7.56 20.75 -13.02
CA GLU A 165 -7.65 21.79 -12.01
C GLU A 165 -6.81 21.42 -10.77
N THR A 166 -6.14 22.44 -10.21
CA THR A 166 -5.47 22.32 -8.91
C THR A 166 -6.47 22.53 -7.79
N LEU A 167 -6.60 21.54 -6.92
CA LEU A 167 -7.37 21.62 -5.68
C LEU A 167 -6.43 21.58 -4.48
N TYR A 168 -6.74 22.31 -3.42
CA TYR A 168 -5.97 22.31 -2.19
C TYR A 168 -6.63 21.39 -1.16
N PHE A 169 -5.91 20.34 -0.77
CA PHE A 169 -6.37 19.37 0.23
C PHE A 169 -5.72 19.68 1.59
N PRO A 170 -6.50 19.87 2.67
CA PRO A 170 -5.95 20.01 4.00
C PRO A 170 -5.04 18.82 4.34
N VAL A 171 -3.84 19.10 4.85
CA VAL A 171 -2.90 18.04 5.25
C VAL A 171 -3.50 17.16 6.34
N ASN A 172 -4.34 17.74 7.21
CA ASN A 172 -5.12 16.99 8.20
C ASN A 172 -6.01 15.90 7.56
N VAL A 173 -6.73 16.21 6.48
CA VAL A 173 -7.58 15.22 5.77
C VAL A 173 -6.72 14.13 5.16
N ILE A 174 -5.59 14.50 4.54
CA ILE A 174 -4.65 13.53 3.95
C ILE A 174 -4.13 12.56 5.03
N GLY A 175 -3.62 13.09 6.13
CA GLY A 175 -3.03 12.31 7.21
C GLY A 175 -4.02 11.40 7.94
N ASN A 176 -5.27 11.85 8.14
CA ASN A 176 -6.25 11.07 8.90
C ASN A 176 -7.03 10.06 8.03
N ILE A 177 -7.31 10.37 6.76
CA ILE A 177 -8.20 9.54 5.93
C ILE A 177 -7.41 8.60 5.01
N TYR A 178 -6.32 9.09 4.44
CA TYR A 178 -5.62 8.38 3.37
C TYR A 178 -4.34 7.69 3.84
N VAL A 179 -3.71 8.21 4.90
CA VAL A 179 -2.46 7.68 5.46
C VAL A 179 -1.45 7.39 4.33
N SER A 180 -0.80 6.22 4.30
CA SER A 180 0.14 5.86 3.23
C SER A 180 -0.51 5.30 1.95
N ASN A 181 -1.84 5.16 1.88
CA ASN A 181 -2.49 4.47 0.76
C ASN A 181 -2.44 5.31 -0.53
N GLY A 182 -1.94 4.71 -1.61
CA GLY A 182 -1.84 5.35 -2.92
C GLY A 182 -0.60 6.21 -3.11
N MET A 183 0.32 6.23 -2.14
CA MET A 183 1.66 6.77 -2.33
C MET A 183 2.44 5.85 -3.29
N SER A 184 3.38 6.43 -4.05
CA SER A 184 4.24 5.63 -4.91
C SER A 184 5.52 6.35 -5.31
N ALA A 185 6.58 5.57 -5.54
CA ALA A 185 7.78 6.01 -6.23
C ALA A 185 8.16 5.00 -7.35
N GLY A 186 8.88 5.49 -8.35
CA GLY A 186 9.26 4.67 -9.50
C GLY A 186 10.32 5.32 -10.36
N ASN A 187 10.86 4.54 -11.30
CA ASN A 187 11.90 5.03 -12.21
C ASN A 187 11.39 6.09 -13.19
N THR A 188 10.08 6.09 -13.46
CA THR A 188 9.39 7.06 -14.30
C THR A 188 8.09 7.49 -13.61
N GLN A 189 7.53 8.62 -14.04
CA GLN A 189 6.26 9.12 -13.50
C GLN A 189 5.11 8.11 -13.71
N ASN A 190 5.05 7.46 -14.87
CA ASN A 190 3.99 6.51 -15.17
C ASN A 190 4.18 5.19 -14.44
N GLU A 191 5.42 4.69 -14.28
CA GLU A 191 5.69 3.52 -13.45
C GLU A 191 5.18 3.73 -12.01
N ALA A 192 5.49 4.89 -11.42
CA ALA A 192 5.01 5.26 -10.10
C ALA A 192 3.47 5.37 -10.06
N ARG A 193 2.86 6.09 -11.03
CA ARG A 193 1.39 6.24 -11.09
C ARG A 193 0.66 4.91 -11.26
N VAL A 194 1.17 4.00 -12.09
CA VAL A 194 0.58 2.68 -12.26
C VAL A 194 0.62 1.90 -10.95
N GLN A 195 1.73 1.93 -10.23
CA GLN A 195 1.78 1.29 -8.92
C GLN A 195 0.79 1.96 -7.95
N GLY A 196 0.80 3.29 -7.82
CA GLY A 196 -0.06 3.99 -6.86
C GLY A 196 -1.55 3.75 -7.13
N LEU A 197 -1.97 3.77 -8.39
CA LEU A 197 -3.35 3.43 -8.78
C LEU A 197 -3.69 1.95 -8.55
N SER A 198 -2.74 1.06 -8.79
CA SER A 198 -2.90 -0.36 -8.44
C SER A 198 -3.10 -0.52 -6.94
N GLU A 199 -2.36 0.25 -6.13
CA GLU A 199 -2.48 0.25 -4.68
C GLU A 199 -3.89 0.63 -4.23
N VAL A 200 -4.44 1.70 -4.81
CA VAL A 200 -5.82 2.14 -4.56
C VAL A 200 -6.81 1.02 -4.88
N PHE A 201 -6.66 0.34 -6.02
CA PHE A 201 -7.51 -0.82 -6.35
C PHE A 201 -7.33 -1.97 -5.36
N GLU A 202 -6.10 -2.28 -4.97
CA GLU A 202 -5.81 -3.36 -4.02
C GLU A 202 -6.57 -3.16 -2.71
N ARG A 203 -6.49 -1.97 -2.11
CA ARG A 203 -7.12 -1.68 -0.80
C ARG A 203 -8.63 -1.54 -0.92
N TYR A 204 -9.12 -0.88 -1.98
CA TYR A 204 -10.55 -0.76 -2.23
C TYR A 204 -11.21 -2.14 -2.39
N VAL A 205 -10.64 -2.99 -3.26
CA VAL A 205 -11.18 -4.32 -3.55
C VAL A 205 -11.02 -5.26 -2.36
N LYS A 206 -9.88 -5.20 -1.64
CA LYS A 206 -9.67 -5.92 -0.37
C LYS A 206 -10.79 -5.61 0.62
N ASN A 207 -11.06 -4.33 0.87
CA ASN A 207 -12.08 -3.92 1.82
C ASN A 207 -13.47 -4.38 1.40
N HIS A 208 -13.83 -4.23 0.12
CA HIS A 208 -15.11 -4.67 -0.41
C HIS A 208 -15.29 -6.19 -0.27
N ILE A 209 -14.26 -6.98 -0.62
CA ILE A 209 -14.28 -8.45 -0.48
C ILE A 209 -14.46 -8.88 0.97
N ILE A 210 -13.72 -8.27 1.89
CA ILE A 210 -13.78 -8.63 3.32
C ILE A 210 -15.13 -8.23 3.90
N ALA A 211 -15.54 -6.97 3.73
CA ALA A 211 -16.74 -6.43 4.34
C ALA A 211 -18.03 -7.12 3.86
N GLU A 212 -18.06 -7.59 2.61
CA GLU A 212 -19.22 -8.29 2.04
C GLU A 212 -19.10 -9.82 2.17
N GLY A 213 -18.01 -10.34 2.72
CA GLY A 213 -17.80 -11.78 2.88
C GLY A 213 -17.77 -12.53 1.54
N ILE A 214 -17.23 -11.88 0.50
CA ILE A 214 -17.28 -12.39 -0.87
C ILE A 214 -16.45 -13.67 -0.99
N SER A 215 -17.05 -14.72 -1.55
CA SER A 215 -16.36 -15.94 -1.91
C SER A 215 -15.73 -15.81 -3.31
N LEU A 216 -14.41 -15.72 -3.35
CA LEU A 216 -13.67 -15.57 -4.60
C LEU A 216 -13.46 -16.90 -5.34
N PRO A 217 -13.49 -16.90 -6.69
CA PRO A 217 -13.16 -18.05 -7.50
C PRO A 217 -11.66 -18.38 -7.46
N GLU A 218 -11.34 -19.66 -7.28
CA GLU A 218 -9.95 -20.13 -7.32
C GLU A 218 -9.35 -20.05 -8.72
N VAL A 219 -8.06 -19.70 -8.79
CA VAL A 219 -7.32 -19.68 -10.04
C VAL A 219 -7.11 -21.12 -10.54
N PRO A 220 -7.56 -21.47 -11.75
CA PRO A 220 -7.36 -22.82 -12.29
C PRO A 220 -5.89 -23.21 -12.36
N LYS A 221 -5.57 -24.48 -12.07
CA LYS A 221 -4.20 -24.98 -12.07
C LYS A 221 -3.42 -24.68 -13.37
N HIS A 222 -4.07 -24.82 -14.53
CA HIS A 222 -3.43 -24.56 -15.82
C HIS A 222 -3.04 -23.08 -16.01
N VAL A 223 -3.71 -22.17 -15.32
CA VAL A 223 -3.36 -20.74 -15.29
C VAL A 223 -2.14 -20.51 -14.38
N LEU A 224 -2.10 -21.14 -13.20
CA LEU A 224 -0.94 -21.09 -12.31
C LEU A 224 0.31 -21.72 -12.92
N ASP A 225 0.13 -22.74 -13.78
CA ASP A 225 1.22 -23.40 -14.50
C ASP A 225 2.00 -22.45 -15.44
N ARG A 226 1.42 -21.28 -15.78
CA ARG A 226 2.12 -20.22 -16.54
C ARG A 226 3.23 -19.53 -15.75
N PHE A 227 3.18 -19.58 -14.41
CA PHE A 227 4.06 -18.82 -13.52
C PHE A 227 4.88 -19.76 -12.61
N PRO A 228 5.88 -20.47 -13.16
CA PRO A 228 6.57 -21.56 -12.47
C PRO A 228 7.30 -21.13 -11.19
N LYS A 229 7.83 -19.90 -11.13
CA LYS A 229 8.49 -19.36 -9.94
C LYS A 229 7.49 -19.16 -8.79
N ILE A 230 6.37 -18.50 -9.07
CA ILE A 230 5.29 -18.29 -8.10
C ILE A 230 4.73 -19.64 -7.64
N LYS A 231 4.47 -20.56 -8.58
CA LYS A 231 4.00 -21.90 -8.26
C LYS A 231 4.96 -22.66 -7.34
N MET A 232 6.27 -22.47 -7.50
CA MET A 232 7.28 -23.07 -6.62
C MET A 232 7.15 -22.55 -5.19
N ALA A 233 7.04 -21.22 -5.00
CA ALA A 233 6.84 -20.61 -3.69
C ALA A 233 5.57 -21.14 -3.00
N LEU A 234 4.45 -21.18 -3.72
CA LEU A 234 3.18 -21.72 -3.24
C LEU A 234 3.31 -23.19 -2.82
N SER A 235 3.96 -24.01 -3.65
CA SER A 235 4.17 -25.43 -3.36
C SER A 235 5.08 -25.66 -2.14
N GLU A 236 6.03 -24.76 -1.89
CA GLU A 236 6.88 -24.83 -0.71
C GLU A 236 6.10 -24.47 0.56
N LEU A 237 5.26 -23.45 0.54
CA LEU A 237 4.33 -23.15 1.64
C LEU A 237 3.43 -24.34 1.97
N GLU A 238 2.86 -24.99 0.96
CA GLU A 238 2.04 -26.21 1.15
C GLU A 238 2.84 -27.36 1.77
N LYS A 239 4.11 -27.56 1.37
CA LYS A 239 5.00 -28.57 1.97
C LYS A 239 5.33 -28.28 3.43
N HIS A 240 5.27 -27.02 3.85
CA HIS A 240 5.40 -26.63 5.26
C HIS A 240 4.11 -26.82 6.07
N GLY A 241 3.06 -27.38 5.45
CA GLY A 241 1.82 -27.77 6.12
C GLY A 241 0.72 -26.71 6.07
N TYR A 242 0.93 -25.60 5.36
CA TYR A 242 -0.10 -24.59 5.14
C TYR A 242 -1.07 -25.03 4.04
N HIS A 243 -2.33 -24.61 4.14
CA HIS A 243 -3.28 -24.68 3.04
C HIS A 243 -3.39 -23.31 2.39
N LEU A 244 -3.39 -23.26 1.06
CA LEU A 244 -3.46 -22.02 0.30
C LEU A 244 -4.73 -21.98 -0.54
N LYS A 245 -5.43 -20.84 -0.52
CA LYS A 245 -6.44 -20.48 -1.52
C LYS A 245 -5.85 -19.38 -2.40
N VAL A 246 -5.57 -19.69 -3.66
CA VAL A 246 -5.13 -18.70 -4.66
C VAL A 246 -6.34 -18.33 -5.51
N ALA A 247 -6.78 -17.08 -5.42
CA ALA A 247 -8.05 -16.65 -5.99
C ALA A 247 -7.93 -15.40 -6.85
N ASP A 248 -8.77 -15.34 -7.87
CA ASP A 248 -8.99 -14.15 -8.68
C ASP A 248 -9.90 -13.19 -7.89
N ALA A 249 -9.37 -12.01 -7.58
CA ALA A 249 -10.06 -10.96 -6.84
C ALA A 249 -10.56 -9.83 -7.76
N SER A 250 -10.64 -10.07 -9.07
CA SER A 250 -11.05 -9.05 -10.05
C SER A 250 -12.53 -8.69 -10.04
N LEU A 251 -13.36 -9.46 -9.31
CA LEU A 251 -14.81 -9.29 -9.24
C LEU A 251 -15.45 -9.32 -10.64
N GLY A 252 -15.16 -10.39 -11.38
CA GLY A 252 -15.64 -10.58 -12.75
C GLY A 252 -14.84 -9.81 -13.80
N GLY A 253 -13.53 -9.65 -13.61
CA GLY A 253 -12.64 -8.98 -14.56
C GLY A 253 -12.67 -7.45 -14.52
N GLN A 254 -13.25 -6.85 -13.47
CA GLN A 254 -13.38 -5.40 -13.34
C GLN A 254 -12.12 -4.73 -12.77
N TYR A 255 -11.40 -5.43 -11.88
CA TYR A 255 -10.25 -4.87 -11.16
C TYR A 255 -9.00 -5.76 -11.32
N PRO A 256 -7.79 -5.17 -11.39
CA PRO A 256 -6.55 -5.93 -11.59
C PRO A 256 -5.98 -6.44 -10.25
N VAL A 257 -6.77 -7.23 -9.50
CA VAL A 257 -6.48 -7.62 -8.12
C VAL A 257 -6.46 -9.15 -7.96
N MET A 258 -5.47 -9.64 -7.20
CA MET A 258 -5.30 -11.03 -6.82
C MET A 258 -5.42 -11.19 -5.30
N ASN A 259 -5.84 -12.39 -4.88
CA ASN A 259 -5.83 -12.81 -3.47
C ASN A 259 -5.06 -14.13 -3.30
N VAL A 260 -4.27 -14.20 -2.23
CA VAL A 260 -3.69 -15.46 -1.74
C VAL A 260 -3.97 -15.52 -0.25
N THR A 261 -4.73 -16.52 0.16
CA THR A 261 -5.07 -16.75 1.55
C THR A 261 -4.35 -17.96 2.08
N LEU A 262 -3.58 -17.78 3.14
CA LEU A 262 -2.92 -18.83 3.90
C LEU A 262 -3.82 -19.27 5.05
N ILE A 263 -3.99 -20.58 5.20
CA ILE A 263 -4.77 -21.22 6.26
C ILE A 263 -3.80 -22.11 7.03
N ASN A 264 -3.70 -21.91 8.33
CA ASN A 264 -2.87 -22.71 9.22
C ASN A 264 -3.70 -23.84 9.84
N PRO A 265 -3.50 -25.12 9.44
CA PRO A 265 -4.31 -26.22 9.96
C PRO A 265 -4.08 -26.52 11.44
N LYS A 266 -3.02 -25.97 12.04
CA LYS A 266 -2.66 -26.20 13.44
C LYS A 266 -3.65 -25.54 14.41
N ASP A 267 -4.12 -24.34 14.09
CA ASP A 267 -4.98 -23.51 14.94
C ASP A 267 -6.23 -22.98 14.19
N GLY A 268 -6.31 -23.18 12.88
CA GLY A 268 -7.41 -22.72 12.05
C GLY A 268 -7.33 -21.24 11.67
N SER A 269 -6.22 -20.56 12.00
CA SER A 269 -6.01 -19.16 11.64
C SER A 269 -5.88 -18.95 10.14
N VAL A 270 -6.30 -17.77 9.68
CA VAL A 270 -6.28 -17.39 8.27
C VAL A 270 -5.61 -16.04 8.07
N PHE A 271 -4.82 -15.93 7.01
CA PHE A 271 -4.18 -14.69 6.59
C PHE A 271 -4.45 -14.47 5.09
N ALA A 272 -5.27 -13.46 4.78
CA ALA A 272 -5.62 -13.08 3.42
C ALA A 272 -4.73 -11.93 2.93
N SER A 273 -3.81 -12.24 2.02
CA SER A 273 -3.00 -11.25 1.31
C SER A 273 -3.67 -10.85 0.00
N PHE A 274 -3.51 -9.58 -0.38
CA PHE A 274 -4.01 -9.00 -1.63
C PHE A 274 -2.87 -8.32 -2.37
N GLY A 275 -2.95 -8.30 -3.70
CA GLY A 275 -1.95 -7.67 -4.54
C GLY A 275 -2.58 -7.21 -5.85
N ALA A 276 -2.25 -6.00 -6.28
CA ALA A 276 -2.75 -5.46 -7.54
C ALA A 276 -1.64 -5.00 -8.48
N HIS A 277 -1.88 -5.19 -9.77
CA HIS A 277 -1.08 -4.67 -10.89
C HIS A 277 -1.79 -5.00 -12.22
N PRO A 278 -1.72 -4.18 -13.29
CA PRO A 278 -2.35 -4.49 -14.58
C PRO A 278 -1.95 -5.86 -15.18
N SER A 279 -0.69 -6.25 -15.01
CA SER A 279 -0.21 -7.61 -15.31
C SER A 279 -0.63 -8.61 -14.22
N PHE A 280 -1.37 -9.65 -14.62
CA PHE A 280 -1.80 -10.75 -13.75
C PHE A 280 -0.63 -11.39 -12.99
N GLU A 281 0.47 -11.67 -13.70
CA GLU A 281 1.67 -12.28 -13.12
C GLU A 281 2.25 -11.43 -11.98
N VAL A 282 2.30 -10.12 -12.20
CA VAL A 282 2.90 -9.18 -11.25
C VAL A 282 1.97 -9.01 -10.04
N ALA A 283 0.65 -8.93 -10.26
CA ALA A 283 -0.32 -8.89 -9.17
C ALA A 283 -0.23 -10.14 -8.28
N LEU A 284 -0.16 -11.33 -8.90
CA LEU A 284 -0.02 -12.58 -8.18
C LEU A 284 1.33 -12.66 -7.42
N GLU A 285 2.45 -12.27 -8.05
CA GLU A 285 3.76 -12.23 -7.39
C GLU A 285 3.77 -11.27 -6.19
N ARG A 286 3.18 -10.08 -6.35
CA ARG A 286 3.03 -9.09 -5.27
C ARG A 286 2.23 -9.64 -4.10
N THR A 287 1.15 -10.36 -4.40
CA THR A 287 0.29 -10.97 -3.37
C THR A 287 1.05 -12.01 -2.55
N VAL A 288 1.84 -12.88 -3.21
CA VAL A 288 2.63 -13.92 -2.53
C VAL A 288 3.80 -13.34 -1.75
N THR A 289 4.50 -12.34 -2.32
CA THR A 289 5.63 -11.69 -1.65
C THR A 289 5.21 -10.86 -0.44
N GLU A 290 4.02 -10.25 -0.48
CA GLU A 290 3.41 -9.56 0.67
C GLU A 290 3.07 -10.52 1.82
N LEU A 291 2.54 -11.69 1.50
CA LEU A 291 2.14 -12.71 2.48
C LEU A 291 3.29 -13.12 3.43
N LEU A 292 4.55 -12.96 3.01
CA LEU A 292 5.72 -13.34 3.79
C LEU A 292 6.67 -12.16 4.05
N GLN A 293 6.25 -10.92 3.81
CA GLN A 293 7.10 -9.76 4.04
C GLN A 293 7.40 -9.63 5.55
N GLY A 294 8.69 -9.66 5.91
CA GLY A 294 9.12 -9.52 7.30
C GLY A 294 8.74 -10.69 8.22
N ARG A 295 8.27 -11.81 7.66
CA ARG A 295 7.79 -12.98 8.41
C ARG A 295 8.53 -14.25 8.00
N SER A 296 9.17 -14.91 8.96
CA SER A 296 9.57 -16.30 8.79
C SER A 296 8.38 -17.24 8.97
N LEU A 297 8.52 -18.49 8.53
CA LEU A 297 7.41 -19.45 8.54
C LEU A 297 6.91 -19.81 9.95
N ASP A 298 7.72 -19.58 10.98
CA ASP A 298 7.37 -19.76 12.40
C ASP A 298 6.67 -18.53 13.03
N GLN A 299 6.53 -17.42 12.29
CA GLN A 299 5.88 -16.17 12.74
C GLN A 299 4.46 -15.97 12.14
N LEU A 300 3.85 -17.06 11.66
CA LEU A 300 2.53 -17.07 11.03
C LEU A 300 1.41 -17.51 11.99
N ASP A 301 1.64 -17.44 13.30
CA ASP A 301 0.72 -17.86 14.38
C ASP A 301 -0.01 -16.70 15.09
N VAL A 302 0.09 -15.49 14.52
CA VAL A 302 -0.50 -14.26 15.09
C VAL A 302 -1.90 -13.92 14.54
N PHE A 303 -2.45 -14.75 13.66
CA PHE A 303 -3.71 -14.50 12.97
C PHE A 303 -4.90 -15.19 13.64
N HIS A 304 -6.11 -14.79 13.26
CA HIS A 304 -7.35 -15.31 13.85
C HIS A 304 -8.02 -16.36 12.95
N PRO A 305 -8.74 -17.32 13.54
CA PRO A 305 -9.70 -18.13 12.79
C PRO A 305 -10.80 -17.26 12.17
N PRO A 306 -11.40 -17.68 11.05
CA PRO A 306 -12.55 -16.97 10.49
C PRO A 306 -13.74 -16.97 11.44
N ILE A 307 -14.62 -15.99 11.29
CA ILE A 307 -15.83 -15.84 12.12
C ILE A 307 -17.10 -15.79 11.26
N PHE A 308 -18.25 -15.98 11.88
CA PHE A 308 -19.56 -15.89 11.21
C PHE A 308 -20.23 -14.53 11.37
N ASP A 309 -19.70 -13.69 12.28
CA ASP A 309 -20.26 -12.37 12.57
C ASP A 309 -19.86 -11.37 11.47
N MET A 310 -20.78 -11.14 10.53
CA MET A 310 -20.55 -10.20 9.44
C MET A 310 -20.54 -8.74 9.88
N GLU A 311 -21.17 -8.39 11.01
CA GLU A 311 -21.14 -7.02 11.51
C GLU A 311 -19.72 -6.68 12.00
N GLU A 312 -19.08 -7.61 12.72
CA GLU A 312 -17.68 -7.46 13.15
C GLU A 312 -16.72 -7.46 11.95
N VAL A 313 -16.90 -8.38 11.00
CA VAL A 313 -16.06 -8.46 9.78
C VAL A 313 -16.16 -7.17 8.95
N ALA A 314 -17.35 -6.60 8.80
CA ALA A 314 -17.59 -5.39 8.03
C ALA A 314 -17.29 -4.09 8.80
N SER A 315 -16.95 -4.17 10.08
CA SER A 315 -16.71 -2.99 10.90
C SER A 315 -15.51 -2.19 10.37
N PRO A 316 -15.56 -0.84 10.43
CA PRO A 316 -14.42 0.00 10.04
C PRO A 316 -13.14 -0.36 10.80
N GLN A 317 -13.26 -0.68 12.10
CA GLN A 317 -12.14 -1.08 12.94
C GLN A 317 -11.47 -2.36 12.42
N ASN A 318 -12.26 -3.33 11.94
CA ASN A 318 -11.71 -4.54 11.34
C ASN A 318 -10.98 -4.25 10.03
N LEU A 319 -11.52 -3.39 9.17
CA LEU A 319 -10.87 -2.99 7.92
C LEU A 319 -9.59 -2.18 8.16
N GLU A 320 -9.56 -1.34 9.20
CA GLU A 320 -8.37 -0.63 9.66
C GLU A 320 -7.30 -1.60 10.19
N MET A 321 -7.67 -2.60 11.00
CA MET A 321 -6.74 -3.66 11.42
C MET A 321 -6.17 -4.41 10.21
N HIS A 322 -7.01 -4.70 9.23
CA HIS A 322 -6.56 -5.29 7.96
C HIS A 322 -5.57 -4.42 7.19
N PHE A 323 -5.67 -3.09 7.29
CA PHE A 323 -4.72 -2.15 6.70
C PHE A 323 -3.39 -2.11 7.47
N ILE A 324 -3.44 -2.12 8.81
CA ILE A 324 -2.26 -1.95 9.68
C ILE A 324 -1.34 -3.17 9.64
N ASP A 325 -1.88 -4.37 9.84
CA ASP A 325 -1.06 -5.58 9.98
C ASP A 325 -1.70 -6.86 9.42
N SER A 326 -2.86 -6.74 8.78
CA SER A 326 -3.64 -7.85 8.21
C SER A 326 -4.14 -8.89 9.23
N SER A 327 -4.22 -8.52 10.52
CA SER A 327 -4.72 -9.41 11.58
C SER A 327 -6.24 -9.40 11.77
N GLY A 328 -6.97 -8.58 11.00
CA GLY A 328 -8.42 -8.50 11.12
C GLY A 328 -9.13 -9.83 10.84
N TYR A 329 -10.38 -9.92 11.29
CA TYR A 329 -11.26 -11.04 11.05
C TYR A 329 -11.66 -11.18 9.59
N ILE A 330 -11.78 -12.44 9.15
CA ILE A 330 -12.28 -12.84 7.83
C ILE A 330 -13.54 -13.68 8.04
N SER A 331 -14.55 -13.50 7.19
CA SER A 331 -15.77 -14.28 7.25
C SER A 331 -15.54 -15.75 6.84
N TYR A 332 -16.26 -16.69 7.46
CA TYR A 332 -16.36 -18.05 6.96
C TYR A 332 -16.91 -18.13 5.53
N ASP A 333 -17.74 -17.15 5.12
CA ASP A 333 -18.33 -17.10 3.78
C ASP A 333 -17.28 -16.94 2.67
N PHE A 334 -16.14 -16.32 3.00
CA PHE A 334 -14.98 -16.19 2.11
C PHE A 334 -14.49 -17.55 1.58
N PHE A 335 -14.75 -18.65 2.32
CA PHE A 335 -14.32 -20.01 2.03
C PHE A 335 -15.44 -20.91 1.47
N ARG A 336 -16.60 -20.35 1.10
CA ARG A 336 -17.65 -21.12 0.43
C ARG A 336 -17.11 -21.82 -0.83
N LYS A 337 -17.66 -22.99 -1.13
CA LYS A 337 -17.30 -23.78 -2.32
C LYS A 337 -17.77 -23.13 -3.63
N SER A 338 -18.92 -22.48 -3.59
CA SER A 338 -19.48 -21.76 -4.74
C SER A 338 -19.03 -20.30 -4.66
N PRO A 339 -18.21 -19.82 -5.60
CA PRO A 339 -17.80 -18.43 -5.63
C PRO A 339 -18.95 -17.54 -6.09
N ASP A 340 -18.95 -16.29 -5.65
CA ASP A 340 -19.96 -15.29 -6.03
C ASP A 340 -19.69 -14.69 -7.42
N TYR A 341 -18.47 -14.88 -7.93
CA TYR A 341 -18.03 -14.48 -9.26
C TYR A 341 -17.42 -15.66 -10.02
N GLU A 342 -17.49 -15.63 -11.34
CA GLU A 342 -16.72 -16.55 -12.19
C GLU A 342 -15.26 -16.10 -12.27
N PHE A 343 -14.35 -17.08 -12.37
CA PHE A 343 -12.93 -16.80 -12.62
C PHE A 343 -12.76 -16.08 -13.97
N PHE A 344 -11.97 -15.01 -13.99
CA PHE A 344 -11.58 -14.31 -15.20
C PHE A 344 -10.06 -14.34 -15.38
N ASP A 345 -9.59 -14.83 -16.53
CA ASP A 345 -8.15 -14.81 -16.87
C ASP A 345 -7.78 -13.44 -17.47
N TRP A 346 -7.86 -12.39 -16.64
CA TRP A 346 -7.60 -11.01 -17.03
C TRP A 346 -6.09 -10.76 -17.25
N ASP A 347 -5.77 -9.84 -18.16
CA ASP A 347 -4.44 -9.26 -18.28
C ASP A 347 -4.57 -7.88 -18.95
N HIS A 348 -4.21 -6.83 -18.21
CA HIS A 348 -4.26 -5.44 -18.66
C HIS A 348 -2.85 -4.87 -18.84
N ASP A 349 -1.82 -5.72 -18.93
CA ASP A 349 -0.42 -5.31 -19.07
C ASP A 349 -0.21 -4.43 -20.31
N ALA A 350 0.48 -3.33 -20.10
CA ALA A 350 0.80 -2.34 -21.12
C ALA A 350 2.11 -1.62 -20.77
N THR A 351 2.71 -0.96 -21.76
CA THR A 351 3.91 -0.14 -21.54
C THR A 351 3.58 1.09 -20.68
N THR A 352 4.47 1.42 -19.75
CA THR A 352 4.44 2.66 -18.96
C THR A 352 5.28 3.78 -19.58
N ARG A 353 6.06 3.47 -20.62
CA ARG A 353 6.92 4.42 -21.34
C ARG A 353 6.19 5.31 -22.33
#